data_AF-A0A3L7QV74-F1
#
_entry.id   AF-A0A3L7QV74-F1
#
_cell.length_a   1.000
_cell.length_b   1.000
_cell.length_c   1.000
_cell.angle_alpha   90.00
_cell.angle_beta   90.00
_cell.angle_gamma   90.00
#
_symmetry.space_group_name_H-M   'P 1'
#
loop_
_entity.id
_entity.type
_entity.pdbx_description
1 polymer ?
#
loop_
_entity_poly.entity_id
_entity_poly.type
_entity_poly.pdbx_seq_one_letter_code
_entity_poly.pdbx_strand_id
1 'polypeptide(L)'
;MASTIKNKPESTLASVNANPAIYSLGFLVLFVAIAFALLQLLPWAWFNLLHLPSTSTSNITLALAGFGLGIFALIIIGKNKIFHELPGIKAGIFIAFVLALANLYLDSWWGKFTESLVFDKRAFPESFGMGLAGAGAALIAIGSFIFFFRPANLKLFNRIEEQGWFSRDSFKQNQGAKIRRGTIMCLLILFGTGIMVLVRNDSLARNGSNWQIEIPYTGKVKINPDKIGDALAMLQTAGYKPEEQLLVSREAFRAANSAIDPNLFIKIGLLTGDSKYKIGEIVTKDSYQDESRELTKNDRKPAESVPLKVAEGTVIYHSFILLPGVQFSGPILLIILALWVSWKVVNIPVFADFLIATEAEMNKVSWTTKKKLFHDTIVVLTTLVLMSVFLFAMDQFWRIFLTKAGVLRFGQDNVQKNTSVDLKKW
;
A
#
# COMPACT_ATOMS: atom_id res chain seq x y z
N MET A 1 -51.09 19.02 41.13
CA MET A 1 -49.84 19.55 41.67
C MET A 1 -48.83 18.42 41.78
N ALA A 2 -47.69 18.59 41.10
CA ALA A 2 -46.36 17.99 41.25
C ALA A 2 -46.19 16.58 41.88
N SER A 3 -45.64 15.65 41.09
CA SER A 3 -44.40 14.93 41.45
C SER A 3 -43.74 14.30 40.22
N THR A 4 -43.04 15.11 39.43
CA THR A 4 -42.14 14.60 38.39
C THR A 4 -40.87 14.09 39.08
N ILE A 5 -40.79 12.78 39.30
CA ILE A 5 -39.59 12.11 39.82
C ILE A 5 -38.50 12.20 38.76
N LYS A 6 -37.68 13.24 38.89
CA LYS A 6 -36.49 13.48 38.08
C LYS A 6 -35.36 12.59 38.61
N ASN A 7 -35.35 11.31 38.22
CA ASN A 7 -34.18 10.46 38.37
C ASN A 7 -33.12 10.86 37.34
N LYS A 8 -32.45 11.99 37.59
CA LYS A 8 -31.07 12.17 37.13
C LYS A 8 -30.20 11.81 38.34
N PRO A 9 -29.32 10.80 38.27
CA PRO A 9 -28.32 10.64 39.31
C PRO A 9 -27.52 11.94 39.35
N GLU A 10 -27.47 12.54 40.53
CA GLU A 10 -26.64 13.70 40.82
C GLU A 10 -25.22 13.39 40.35
N SER A 11 -24.72 14.23 39.44
CA SER A 11 -23.32 14.28 39.08
C SER A 11 -22.54 14.65 40.33
N THR A 12 -22.09 13.63 41.05
CA THR A 12 -21.20 13.79 42.19
C THR A 12 -19.94 14.50 41.71
N LEU A 13 -19.66 15.59 42.42
CA LEU A 13 -18.60 16.56 42.21
C LEU A 13 -17.22 15.93 41.98
N ALA A 14 -16.39 16.71 41.27
CA ALA A 14 -14.95 16.57 41.06
C ALA A 14 -14.48 15.76 39.83
N SER A 15 -15.05 15.98 38.64
CA SER A 15 -14.26 15.74 37.43
C SER A 15 -13.36 16.95 37.20
N VAL A 16 -12.07 16.78 37.53
CA VAL A 16 -10.93 17.52 36.98
C VAL A 16 -11.26 18.11 35.60
N ASN A 17 -10.81 19.34 35.31
CA ASN A 17 -10.78 19.96 33.97
C ASN A 17 -9.95 19.10 32.98
N ALA A 18 -10.40 17.88 32.73
CA ALA A 18 -9.72 16.83 32.04
C ALA A 18 -10.16 16.92 30.58
N ASN A 19 -9.37 17.61 29.76
CA ASN A 19 -9.62 17.62 28.32
C ASN A 19 -9.42 16.19 27.78
N PRO A 20 -10.44 15.51 27.25
CA PRO A 20 -10.34 14.13 26.77
C PRO A 20 -9.29 13.95 25.67
N ALA A 21 -8.93 15.03 24.95
CA ALA A 21 -7.80 15.04 24.02
C ALA A 21 -6.45 14.78 24.72
N ILE A 22 -6.20 15.38 25.89
CA ILE A 22 -4.92 15.22 26.59
C ILE A 22 -4.75 13.77 27.06
N TYR A 23 -5.80 13.19 27.63
CA TYR A 23 -5.78 11.80 28.09
C TYR A 23 -5.64 10.82 26.91
N SER A 24 -6.35 11.06 25.81
CA SER A 24 -6.22 10.20 24.63
C SER A 24 -4.81 10.24 24.02
N LEU A 25 -4.16 11.40 24.00
CA LEU A 25 -2.76 11.52 23.55
C LEU A 25 -1.81 10.81 24.53
N GLY A 26 -1.99 10.99 25.84
CA GLY A 26 -1.20 10.28 26.86
C GLY A 26 -1.34 8.75 26.77
N PHE A 27 -2.56 8.24 26.61
CA PHE A 27 -2.80 6.81 26.40
C PHE A 27 -2.24 6.31 25.07
N LEU A 28 -2.26 7.13 24.01
CA LEU A 28 -1.61 6.78 22.75
C LEU A 28 -0.09 6.65 22.93
N VAL A 29 0.55 7.59 23.62
CA VAL A 29 2.00 7.54 23.87
C VAL A 29 2.35 6.27 24.66
N LEU A 30 1.58 5.98 25.71
CA LEU A 30 1.74 4.75 26.48
C LEU A 30 1.52 3.51 25.61
N PHE A 31 0.52 3.51 24.73
CA PHE A 31 0.26 2.42 23.79
C PHE A 31 1.42 2.20 22.82
N VAL A 32 1.90 3.27 22.17
CA VAL A 32 3.04 3.21 21.24
C VAL A 32 4.30 2.78 21.97
N ALA A 33 4.54 3.26 23.20
CA ALA A 33 5.67 2.85 24.02
C ALA A 33 5.60 1.35 24.38
N ILE A 34 4.42 0.84 24.74
CA ILE A 34 4.21 -0.59 25.02
C ILE A 34 4.38 -1.42 23.75
N ALA A 35 3.84 -0.98 22.62
CA ALA A 35 4.00 -1.67 21.34
C ALA A 35 5.48 -1.71 20.92
N PHE A 36 6.19 -0.59 21.03
CA PHE A 36 7.62 -0.50 20.75
C PHE A 36 8.44 -1.37 21.71
N ALA A 37 8.15 -1.31 23.01
CA ALA A 37 8.76 -2.16 24.02
C ALA A 37 8.55 -3.65 23.69
N LEU A 38 7.33 -4.07 23.35
CA LEU A 38 7.04 -5.46 23.00
C LEU A 38 7.66 -5.89 21.67
N LEU A 39 7.77 -4.98 20.69
CA LEU A 39 8.36 -5.32 19.39
C LEU A 39 9.89 -5.30 19.40
N GLN A 40 10.53 -4.57 20.33
CA GLN A 40 11.99 -4.44 20.38
C GLN A 40 12.62 -5.16 21.58
N LEU A 41 12.06 -5.00 22.78
CA LEU A 41 12.60 -5.64 24.00
C LEU A 41 12.32 -7.15 24.00
N LEU A 42 11.20 -7.59 23.42
CA LEU A 42 10.85 -9.02 23.40
C LEU A 42 11.80 -9.82 22.49
N PRO A 43 12.10 -9.41 21.24
CA PRO A 43 13.14 -10.07 20.45
C PRO A 43 14.52 -9.93 21.09
N TRP A 44 14.85 -8.75 21.63
CA TRP A 44 16.14 -8.53 22.30
C TRP A 44 16.34 -9.49 23.48
N ALA A 45 15.35 -9.65 24.36
CA ALA A 45 15.40 -10.61 25.47
C ALA A 45 15.46 -12.05 24.97
N TRP A 46 14.72 -12.40 23.92
CA TRP A 46 14.72 -13.76 23.38
C TRP A 46 16.08 -14.19 22.80
N PHE A 47 16.74 -13.31 22.07
CA PHE A 47 18.04 -13.63 21.46
C PHE A 47 19.20 -13.45 22.44
N ASN A 48 19.19 -12.38 23.24
CA ASN A 48 20.34 -12.03 24.08
C ASN A 48 20.26 -12.59 25.49
N LEU A 49 19.06 -12.76 26.06
CA LEU A 49 18.88 -13.31 27.41
C LEU A 49 18.67 -14.83 27.34
N LEU A 50 17.76 -15.29 26.48
CA LEU A 50 17.39 -16.71 26.38
C LEU A 50 18.29 -17.52 25.43
N HIS A 51 19.19 -16.88 24.67
CA HIS A 51 20.12 -17.52 23.72
C HIS A 51 19.44 -18.49 22.74
N LEU A 52 18.19 -18.22 22.37
CA LEU A 52 17.42 -19.08 21.49
C LEU A 52 17.76 -18.81 20.02
N PRO A 53 17.81 -19.85 19.16
CA PRO A 53 18.30 -19.72 17.79
C PRO A 53 17.38 -18.83 16.93
N SER A 54 17.96 -17.96 16.09
CA SER A 54 17.24 -17.05 15.17
C SER A 54 16.80 -17.73 13.88
N THR A 55 16.02 -18.80 14.02
CA THR A 55 15.36 -19.43 12.87
C THR A 55 14.17 -18.59 12.37
N SER A 56 13.76 -18.79 11.11
CA SER A 56 12.56 -18.12 10.59
C SER A 56 11.32 -18.42 11.44
N THR A 57 11.26 -19.61 12.05
CA THR A 57 10.17 -20.06 12.92
C THR A 57 10.16 -19.33 14.27
N SER A 58 11.32 -19.14 14.90
CA SER A 58 11.41 -18.40 16.18
C SER A 58 11.02 -16.93 16.02
N ASN A 59 11.34 -16.31 14.88
CA ASN A 59 10.93 -14.94 14.57
C ASN A 59 9.42 -14.80 14.46
N ILE A 60 8.74 -15.79 13.85
CA ILE A 60 7.28 -15.81 13.73
C ILE A 60 6.65 -16.02 15.12
N THR A 61 7.17 -16.96 15.91
CA THR A 61 6.70 -17.21 17.28
C THR A 61 6.84 -15.97 18.16
N LEU A 62 7.95 -15.25 18.05
CA LEU A 62 8.17 -13.99 18.76
C LEU A 62 7.20 -12.90 18.35
N ALA A 63 6.97 -12.75 17.04
CA ALA A 63 6.00 -11.77 16.55
C ALA A 63 4.60 -12.09 17.11
N LEU A 64 4.16 -13.36 17.03
CA LEU A 64 2.86 -13.78 17.57
C LEU A 64 2.76 -13.59 19.08
N ALA A 65 3.81 -13.92 19.84
CA ALA A 65 3.85 -13.72 21.29
C ALA A 65 3.82 -12.23 21.65
N GLY A 66 4.58 -11.38 20.95
CA GLY A 66 4.58 -9.94 21.12
C GLY A 66 3.21 -9.31 20.82
N PHE A 67 2.56 -9.73 19.72
CA PHE A 67 1.19 -9.33 19.42
C PHE A 67 0.20 -9.79 20.49
N GLY A 68 0.30 -11.03 20.96
CA GLY A 68 -0.55 -11.56 22.02
C GLY A 68 -0.42 -10.79 23.33
N LEU A 69 0.82 -10.51 23.76
CA LEU A 69 1.11 -9.69 24.94
C LEU A 69 0.64 -8.25 24.76
N GLY A 70 0.76 -7.68 23.56
CA GLY A 70 0.27 -6.33 23.26
C GLY A 70 -1.25 -6.22 23.36
N ILE A 71 -1.96 -7.21 22.82
CA ILE A 71 -3.42 -7.32 22.94
C ILE A 71 -3.81 -7.50 24.42
N PHE A 72 -3.06 -8.31 25.18
CA PHE A 72 -3.34 -8.52 26.60
C PHE A 72 -3.12 -7.25 27.43
N ALA A 73 -2.03 -6.51 27.18
CA ALA A 73 -1.75 -5.22 27.81
C ALA A 73 -2.85 -4.20 27.49
N LEU A 74 -3.31 -4.15 26.24
CA LEU A 74 -4.44 -3.33 25.81
C LEU A 74 -5.74 -3.67 26.56
N ILE A 75 -6.03 -4.96 26.77
CA ILE A 75 -7.22 -5.38 27.53
C ILE A 75 -7.12 -4.93 28.98
N ILE A 76 -5.94 -5.01 29.60
CA ILE A 76 -5.73 -4.54 30.99
C ILE A 76 -5.92 -3.03 31.09
N ILE A 77 -5.29 -2.27 30.18
CA ILE A 77 -5.41 -0.80 30.13
C ILE A 77 -6.87 -0.41 29.89
N GLY A 78 -7.55 -1.08 28.97
CA GLY A 78 -8.96 -0.82 28.62
C GLY A 78 -9.96 -1.11 29.74
N LYS A 79 -9.59 -1.87 30.78
CA LYS A 79 -10.40 -2.06 31.99
C LYS A 79 -10.36 -0.86 32.95
N ASN A 80 -9.50 0.13 32.71
CA ASN A 80 -9.38 1.29 33.58
C ASN A 80 -10.66 2.13 33.59
N LYS A 81 -11.05 2.66 34.76
CA LYS A 81 -12.31 3.39 34.97
C LYS A 81 -12.41 4.69 34.15
N ILE A 82 -11.27 5.31 33.85
CA ILE A 82 -11.15 6.54 33.05
C ILE A 82 -11.86 6.41 31.69
N PHE A 83 -11.86 5.21 31.08
CA PHE A 83 -12.52 4.95 29.80
C PHE A 83 -14.05 4.90 29.83
N HIS A 84 -14.65 4.87 31.02
CA HIS A 84 -16.10 4.92 31.21
C HIS A 84 -16.57 6.28 31.72
N GLU A 85 -15.70 7.03 32.41
CA GLU A 85 -16.03 8.32 33.01
C GLU A 85 -15.94 9.50 32.02
N LEU A 86 -15.12 9.37 30.97
CA LEU A 86 -14.89 10.44 29.98
C LEU A 86 -15.27 9.96 28.57
N PRO A 87 -16.49 10.28 28.07
CA PRO A 87 -16.87 9.96 26.70
C PRO A 87 -15.96 10.70 25.71
N GLY A 88 -15.53 10.01 24.65
CA GLY A 88 -14.68 10.56 23.58
C GLY A 88 -13.22 10.12 23.65
N ILE A 89 -12.74 9.52 24.76
CA ILE A 89 -11.33 9.11 24.88
C ILE A 89 -10.99 7.96 23.93
N LYS A 90 -11.87 6.97 23.76
CA LYS A 90 -11.58 5.80 22.91
C LYS A 90 -11.48 6.20 21.45
N ALA A 91 -12.43 7.03 21.01
CA ALA A 91 -12.40 7.64 19.69
C ALA A 91 -11.20 8.57 19.50
N GLY A 92 -10.87 9.35 20.53
CA GLY A 92 -9.70 10.22 20.55
C GLY A 92 -8.38 9.45 20.35
N ILE A 93 -8.17 8.33 21.05
CA ILE A 93 -6.96 7.50 20.90
C ILE A 93 -6.86 6.96 19.48
N PHE A 94 -7.97 6.44 18.94
CA PHE A 94 -8.00 5.91 17.58
C PHE A 94 -7.68 7.01 16.55
N ILE A 95 -8.28 8.19 16.67
CA ILE A 95 -8.04 9.31 15.75
C ILE A 95 -6.61 9.83 15.89
N ALA A 96 -6.08 9.93 17.11
CA ALA A 96 -4.69 10.32 17.34
C ALA A 96 -3.73 9.32 16.68
N PHE A 97 -4.03 8.03 16.73
CA PHE A 97 -3.23 6.98 16.10
C PHE A 97 -3.28 7.08 14.57
N VAL A 98 -4.47 7.26 14.00
CA VAL A 98 -4.63 7.48 12.56
C VAL A 98 -3.89 8.74 12.11
N LEU A 99 -3.97 9.83 12.87
CA LEU A 99 -3.24 11.08 12.56
C LEU A 99 -1.73 10.89 12.66
N ALA A 100 -1.24 10.13 13.64
CA ALA A 100 0.19 9.82 13.75
C ALA A 100 0.69 9.04 12.53
N LEU A 101 -0.03 8.00 12.10
CA LEU A 101 0.30 7.26 10.87
C LEU A 101 0.19 8.12 9.61
N ALA A 102 -0.84 8.97 9.54
CA ALA A 102 -1.02 9.90 8.43
C ALA A 102 0.12 10.91 8.35
N ASN A 103 0.58 11.46 9.48
CA ASN A 103 1.74 12.35 9.53
C ASN A 103 2.99 11.63 8.99
N LEU A 104 3.30 10.42 9.47
CA LEU A 104 4.46 9.67 8.99
C LEU A 104 4.43 9.42 7.47
N TYR A 105 3.24 9.08 6.94
CA TYR A 105 3.07 8.86 5.51
C TYR A 105 3.19 10.16 4.70
N LEU A 106 2.52 11.23 5.14
CA LEU A 106 2.55 12.53 4.48
C LEU A 106 3.94 13.16 4.52
N ASP A 107 4.66 13.02 5.64
CA ASP A 107 6.04 13.49 5.79
C ASP A 107 6.97 12.72 4.84
N SER A 108 6.81 11.40 4.73
CA SER A 108 7.59 10.59 3.78
C SER A 108 7.30 10.98 2.33
N TRP A 109 6.03 11.19 1.98
CA TRP A 109 5.62 11.62 0.65
C TRP A 109 6.15 13.02 0.32
N TRP A 110 5.97 13.98 1.23
CA TRP A 110 6.44 15.35 1.09
C TRP A 110 7.96 15.41 0.97
N GLY A 111 8.67 14.69 1.83
CA GLY A 111 10.13 14.63 1.77
C GLY A 111 10.64 14.03 0.46
N LYS A 112 10.06 12.92 -0.03
CA LYS A 112 10.43 12.36 -1.34
C LYS A 112 10.16 13.33 -2.50
N PHE A 113 9.06 14.07 -2.43
CA PHE A 113 8.77 15.12 -3.41
C PHE A 113 9.85 16.21 -3.41
N THR A 114 10.19 16.76 -2.24
CA THR A 114 11.26 17.77 -2.15
C THR A 114 12.62 17.21 -2.56
N GLU A 115 12.92 15.96 -2.23
CA GLU A 115 14.16 15.28 -2.60
C GLU A 115 14.26 15.13 -4.13
N SER A 116 13.17 14.82 -4.81
CA SER A 116 13.11 14.80 -6.28
C SER A 116 13.37 16.18 -6.90
N LEU A 117 12.89 17.26 -6.28
CA LEU A 117 13.18 18.62 -6.75
C LEU A 117 14.67 18.97 -6.66
N VAL A 118 15.35 18.51 -5.62
CA VAL A 118 16.78 18.77 -5.36
C VAL A 118 17.68 17.90 -6.23
N PHE A 119 17.44 16.59 -6.23
CA PHE A 119 18.35 15.62 -6.84
C PHE A 119 18.00 15.29 -8.28
N ASP A 120 16.71 15.17 -8.65
CA ASP A 120 16.33 14.80 -10.02
C ASP A 120 16.23 16.05 -10.91
N LYS A 121 15.50 17.08 -10.45
CA LYS A 121 15.19 18.27 -11.26
C LYS A 121 16.21 19.41 -11.14
N ARG A 122 17.15 19.31 -10.19
CA ARG A 122 18.18 20.33 -9.91
C ARG A 122 17.61 21.74 -9.68
N ALA A 123 16.38 21.85 -9.17
CA ALA A 123 15.68 23.12 -9.06
C ALA A 123 16.22 24.00 -7.92
N PHE A 124 16.76 23.38 -6.85
CA PHE A 124 17.21 24.09 -5.65
C PHE A 124 18.46 23.46 -5.01
N PRO A 125 19.24 24.22 -4.22
CA PRO A 125 20.31 23.68 -3.37
C PRO A 125 19.81 22.70 -2.29
N GLU A 126 20.68 21.80 -1.84
CA GLU A 126 20.32 20.75 -0.86
C GLU A 126 19.87 21.32 0.49
N SER A 127 20.56 22.36 0.98
CA SER A 127 20.22 23.04 2.24
C SER A 127 18.81 23.64 2.20
N PHE A 128 18.41 24.20 1.06
CA PHE A 128 17.08 24.75 0.86
C PHE A 128 16.02 23.64 0.79
N GLY A 129 16.28 22.56 0.07
CA GLY A 129 15.37 21.42 -0.01
C GLY A 129 15.14 20.72 1.34
N MET A 130 16.21 20.54 2.12
CA MET A 130 16.11 20.00 3.48
C MET A 130 15.30 20.93 4.39
N GLY A 131 15.50 22.25 4.29
CA GLY A 131 14.70 23.25 5.00
C GLY A 131 13.21 23.19 4.64
N LEU A 132 12.88 23.04 3.35
CA LEU A 132 11.50 22.87 2.88
C LEU A 132 10.86 21.58 3.36
N ALA A 133 11.61 20.48 3.40
CA ALA A 133 11.14 19.20 3.91
C ALA A 133 10.81 19.31 5.41
N GLY A 134 11.71 19.90 6.20
CA GLY A 134 11.50 20.14 7.63
C GLY A 134 10.33 21.08 7.92
N ALA A 135 10.20 22.16 7.15
CA ALA A 135 9.08 23.09 7.27
C ALA A 135 7.73 22.42 6.97
N GLY A 136 7.67 21.56 5.93
CA GLY A 136 6.46 20.81 5.62
C GLY A 136 6.06 19.83 6.72
N ALA A 137 7.03 19.07 7.25
CA ALA A 137 6.78 18.15 8.36
C ALA A 137 6.29 18.90 9.61
N ALA A 138 6.88 20.06 9.93
CA ALA A 138 6.42 20.90 11.03
C ALA A 138 4.99 21.41 10.82
N LEU A 139 4.64 21.85 9.60
CA LEU A 139 3.27 22.29 9.28
C LEU A 139 2.25 21.16 9.38
N ILE A 140 2.59 19.95 8.92
CA ILE A 140 1.73 18.76 9.04
C ILE A 140 1.52 18.42 10.52
N ALA A 141 2.59 18.39 11.32
CA ALA A 141 2.51 18.12 12.76
C ALA A 141 1.67 19.17 13.51
N ILE A 142 1.90 20.46 13.24
CA ILE A 142 1.14 21.58 13.83
C ILE A 142 -0.33 21.50 13.39
N GLY A 143 -0.59 21.23 12.11
CA GLY A 143 -1.95 21.07 11.57
C GLY A 143 -2.71 19.95 12.27
N SER A 144 -2.08 18.78 12.41
CA SER A 144 -2.64 17.63 13.13
C SER A 144 -2.85 17.92 14.62
N PHE A 145 -1.93 18.65 15.26
CA PHE A 145 -2.07 19.09 16.65
C PHE A 145 -3.27 20.04 16.82
N ILE A 146 -3.37 21.09 16.00
CA ILE A 146 -4.49 22.04 16.02
C ILE A 146 -5.80 21.32 15.74
N PHE A 147 -5.83 20.42 14.76
CA PHE A 147 -7.01 19.60 14.47
C PHE A 147 -7.41 18.78 15.70
N PHE A 148 -6.48 18.10 16.36
CA PHE A 148 -6.81 17.23 17.48
C PHE A 148 -7.38 17.97 18.70
N PHE A 149 -6.86 19.17 19.00
CA PHE A 149 -7.30 19.97 20.14
C PHE A 149 -8.48 20.92 19.84
N ARG A 150 -8.98 20.97 18.60
CA ARG A 150 -10.12 21.83 18.26
C ARG A 150 -11.42 21.35 18.93
N PRO A 151 -12.20 22.26 19.57
CA PRO A 151 -13.43 21.88 20.28
C PRO A 151 -14.52 21.32 19.38
N ALA A 152 -14.54 21.68 18.09
CA ALA A 152 -15.44 21.08 17.10
C ALA A 152 -15.15 19.58 16.89
N ASN A 153 -13.88 19.18 16.96
CA ASN A 153 -13.45 17.81 16.72
C ASN A 153 -13.66 16.92 17.96
N LEU A 154 -13.65 17.49 19.17
CA LEU A 154 -14.07 16.76 20.37
C LEU A 154 -15.52 16.26 20.25
N LYS A 155 -16.41 17.04 19.62
CA LYS A 155 -17.79 16.59 19.35
C LYS A 155 -17.83 15.43 18.35
N LEU A 156 -16.91 15.41 17.38
CA LEU A 156 -16.76 14.29 16.45
C LEU A 156 -16.33 13.02 17.20
N PHE A 157 -15.41 13.13 18.16
CA PHE A 157 -14.95 11.98 18.95
C PHE A 157 -16.10 11.36 19.73
N ASN A 158 -16.90 12.19 20.40
CA ASN A 158 -18.10 11.74 21.11
C ASN A 158 -19.10 11.06 20.18
N ARG A 159 -19.37 11.65 19.00
CA ARG A 159 -20.29 11.07 18.02
C ARG A 159 -19.84 9.70 17.52
N ILE A 160 -18.55 9.52 17.26
CA ILE A 160 -18.00 8.22 16.81
C ILE A 160 -18.08 7.20 17.94
N GLU A 161 -17.84 7.61 19.19
CA GLU A 161 -17.96 6.71 20.34
C GLU A 161 -19.42 6.32 20.63
N GLU A 162 -20.36 7.26 20.54
CA GLU A 162 -21.80 7.04 20.70
C GLU A 162 -22.38 6.08 19.66
N GLN A 163 -21.79 6.01 18.47
CA GLN A 163 -22.17 5.03 17.44
C GLN A 163 -21.82 3.58 17.80
N GLY A 164 -21.08 3.34 18.89
CA GLY A 164 -20.76 1.99 19.37
C GLY A 164 -19.58 1.33 18.63
N TRP A 165 -18.76 2.10 17.90
CA TRP A 165 -17.54 1.59 17.26
C TRP A 165 -16.56 0.98 18.28
N PHE A 166 -16.52 1.52 19.50
CA PHE A 166 -15.58 1.13 20.56
C PHE A 166 -16.22 0.39 21.74
N SER A 167 -17.51 0.03 21.67
CA SER A 167 -18.16 -0.82 22.69
C SER A 167 -17.88 -2.31 22.41
N ARG A 168 -17.93 -3.17 23.41
CA ARG A 168 -17.86 -4.64 23.19
C ARG A 168 -19.25 -5.26 23.04
N ASP A 169 -20.29 -4.50 23.35
CA ASP A 169 -21.66 -5.00 23.41
C ASP A 169 -22.26 -5.10 22.01
N SER A 170 -22.86 -6.25 21.74
CA SER A 170 -23.62 -6.47 20.52
C SER A 170 -25.04 -5.95 20.69
N PHE A 171 -25.47 -5.12 19.75
CA PHE A 171 -26.79 -4.49 19.75
C PHE A 171 -27.89 -5.51 19.43
N LYS A 172 -28.87 -5.69 20.33
CA LYS A 172 -30.04 -6.59 20.16
C LYS A 172 -29.67 -8.00 19.66
N GLN A 173 -28.97 -8.78 20.49
CA GLN A 173 -28.39 -10.10 20.13
C GLN A 173 -29.38 -11.12 19.54
N ASN A 174 -30.64 -11.10 19.96
CA ASN A 174 -31.62 -12.14 19.62
C ASN A 174 -32.45 -11.84 18.36
N GLN A 175 -32.30 -10.67 17.75
CA GLN A 175 -33.06 -10.25 16.57
C GLN A 175 -32.14 -10.08 15.36
N GLY A 176 -32.60 -10.38 14.14
CA GLY A 176 -31.79 -10.24 12.94
C GLY A 176 -30.75 -11.34 12.77
N ALA A 177 -30.70 -12.35 13.65
CA ALA A 177 -29.52 -13.19 13.80
C ALA A 177 -29.15 -13.99 12.55
N LYS A 178 -30.15 -14.47 11.78
CA LYS A 178 -29.89 -15.24 10.55
C LYS A 178 -29.27 -14.36 9.47
N ILE A 179 -29.89 -13.20 9.21
CA ILE A 179 -29.39 -12.25 8.21
C ILE A 179 -28.01 -11.72 8.63
N ARG A 180 -27.83 -11.38 9.90
CA ARG A 180 -26.54 -10.91 10.43
C ARG A 180 -25.41 -11.93 10.21
N ARG A 181 -25.64 -13.21 10.53
CA ARG A 181 -24.67 -14.28 10.26
C ARG A 181 -24.39 -14.45 8.76
N GLY A 182 -25.43 -14.33 7.92
CA GLY A 182 -25.29 -14.35 6.47
C GLY A 182 -24.42 -13.20 5.94
N THR A 183 -24.65 -11.97 6.42
CA THR A 183 -23.85 -10.79 6.06
C THR A 183 -22.40 -10.93 6.52
N ILE A 184 -22.16 -11.41 7.75
CA ILE A 184 -20.80 -11.70 8.24
C ILE A 184 -20.11 -12.70 7.31
N MET A 185 -20.78 -13.81 6.97
CA MET A 185 -20.21 -14.82 6.08
C MET A 185 -19.88 -14.26 4.69
N CYS A 186 -20.77 -13.44 4.12
CA CYS A 186 -20.54 -12.76 2.85
C CYS A 186 -19.32 -11.82 2.90
N LEU A 187 -19.23 -10.99 3.95
CA LEU A 187 -18.08 -10.11 4.17
C LEU A 187 -16.78 -10.89 4.35
N LEU A 188 -16.80 -12.00 5.10
CA LEU A 188 -15.62 -12.84 5.28
C LEU A 188 -15.18 -13.54 3.99
N ILE A 189 -16.12 -13.96 3.14
CA ILE A 189 -15.79 -14.50 1.82
C ILE A 189 -15.17 -13.41 0.94
N LEU A 190 -15.74 -12.20 0.94
CA LEU A 190 -15.20 -11.06 0.18
C LEU A 190 -13.79 -10.67 0.65
N PHE A 191 -13.59 -10.49 1.95
CA PHE A 191 -12.28 -10.17 2.51
C PHE A 191 -11.29 -11.32 2.31
N GLY A 192 -11.73 -12.56 2.54
CA GLY A 192 -10.89 -13.75 2.38
C GLY A 192 -10.42 -13.94 0.94
N THR A 193 -11.31 -13.74 -0.05
CA THR A 193 -10.94 -13.77 -1.47
C THR A 193 -10.01 -12.63 -1.83
N GLY A 194 -10.25 -11.41 -1.33
CA GLY A 194 -9.34 -10.27 -1.53
C GLY A 194 -7.94 -10.50 -0.97
N ILE A 195 -7.83 -11.02 0.26
CA ILE A 195 -6.55 -11.35 0.91
C ILE A 195 -5.85 -12.48 0.16
N MET A 196 -6.59 -13.50 -0.29
CA MET A 196 -6.02 -14.60 -1.08
C MET A 196 -5.40 -14.10 -2.40
N VAL A 197 -6.08 -13.22 -3.13
CA VAL A 197 -5.54 -12.62 -4.37
C VAL A 197 -4.29 -11.81 -4.08
N LEU A 198 -4.31 -11.04 -2.99
CA LEU A 198 -3.20 -10.19 -2.56
C LEU A 198 -1.95 -11.01 -2.21
N VAL A 199 -2.11 -12.13 -1.50
CA VAL A 199 -1.02 -13.07 -1.19
C VAL A 199 -0.54 -13.77 -2.46
N ARG A 200 -1.45 -14.26 -3.31
CA ARG A 200 -1.10 -15.01 -4.53
C ARG A 200 -0.32 -14.17 -5.56
N ASN A 201 -0.52 -12.85 -5.56
CA ASN A 201 0.14 -11.94 -6.47
C ASN A 201 1.45 -11.34 -5.91
N ASP A 202 1.91 -11.79 -4.72
CA ASP A 202 3.08 -11.26 -4.01
C ASP A 202 3.09 -9.72 -3.91
N SER A 203 1.91 -9.10 -3.86
CA SER A 203 1.80 -7.65 -3.97
C SER A 203 2.42 -6.93 -2.77
N LEU A 204 2.50 -7.62 -1.61
CA LEU A 204 3.15 -7.12 -0.40
C LEU A 204 4.67 -7.31 -0.39
N ALA A 205 5.21 -8.24 -1.18
CA ALA A 205 6.64 -8.53 -1.22
C ALA A 205 7.38 -7.74 -2.32
N ARG A 206 6.65 -7.11 -3.26
CA ARG A 206 7.22 -6.36 -4.39
C ARG A 206 8.27 -5.31 -4.01
N ASN A 207 8.12 -4.67 -2.85
CA ASN A 207 8.99 -3.55 -2.44
C ASN A 207 9.94 -3.89 -1.28
N GLY A 208 10.13 -5.20 -1.00
CA GLY A 208 11.00 -5.69 0.07
C GLY A 208 10.27 -6.55 1.10
N SER A 209 11.04 -7.16 2.01
CA SER A 209 10.50 -8.05 3.05
C SER A 209 9.81 -7.33 4.20
N ASN A 210 10.10 -6.04 4.40
CA ASN A 210 9.65 -5.24 5.54
C ASN A 210 8.85 -4.02 5.07
N TRP A 211 7.82 -3.64 5.83
CA TRP A 211 7.09 -2.41 5.59
C TRP A 211 7.84 -1.34 6.33
N GLN A 212 8.56 -0.53 5.58
CA GLN A 212 9.44 0.49 6.12
C GLN A 212 9.11 1.85 5.55
N ILE A 213 9.19 2.87 6.41
CA ILE A 213 9.13 4.27 6.00
C ILE A 213 10.56 4.78 5.91
N GLU A 214 10.96 5.17 4.71
CA GLU A 214 12.26 5.78 4.44
C GLU A 214 12.25 7.23 4.91
N ILE A 215 13.32 7.62 5.62
CA ILE A 215 13.49 8.99 6.10
C ILE A 215 14.12 9.80 4.96
N PRO A 216 13.43 10.84 4.46
CA PRO A 216 13.93 11.69 3.38
C PRO A 216 15.30 12.32 3.72
N TYR A 217 16.15 12.56 2.71
CA TYR A 217 17.48 13.18 2.84
C TYR A 217 18.53 12.39 3.66
N THR A 218 18.20 11.19 4.16
CA THR A 218 19.16 10.29 4.83
C THR A 218 19.82 9.29 3.87
N GLY A 219 19.44 9.32 2.59
CA GLY A 219 19.92 8.40 1.56
C GLY A 219 21.44 8.49 1.36
N LYS A 220 22.13 7.36 1.44
CA LYS A 220 23.54 7.22 1.03
C LYS A 220 23.62 6.36 -0.23
N VAL A 221 24.53 6.69 -1.14
CA VAL A 221 24.74 5.93 -2.36
C VAL A 221 25.69 4.78 -2.04
N LYS A 222 25.19 3.55 -2.12
CA LYS A 222 26.03 2.36 -2.10
C LYS A 222 26.58 2.12 -3.50
N ILE A 223 27.89 2.22 -3.65
CA ILE A 223 28.58 2.00 -4.92
C ILE A 223 29.24 0.62 -4.87
N ASN A 224 28.93 -0.24 -5.83
CA ASN A 224 29.62 -1.52 -5.96
C ASN A 224 31.04 -1.29 -6.51
N PRO A 225 32.08 -1.94 -5.95
CA PRO A 225 33.48 -1.76 -6.36
C PRO A 225 33.70 -1.85 -7.87
N ASP A 226 32.98 -2.76 -8.54
CA ASP A 226 33.13 -3.05 -9.98
C ASP A 226 32.55 -1.94 -10.90
N LYS A 227 31.76 -1.02 -10.34
CA LYS A 227 31.03 0.03 -11.05
C LYS A 227 31.47 1.45 -10.70
N ILE A 228 32.56 1.62 -9.94
CA ILE A 228 33.08 2.94 -9.53
C ILE A 228 33.74 3.69 -10.72
N GLY A 229 34.24 2.97 -11.73
CA GLY A 229 34.79 3.56 -12.96
C GLY A 229 35.91 4.58 -12.69
N ASP A 230 35.92 5.69 -13.42
CA ASP A 230 36.92 6.75 -13.28
C ASP A 230 36.63 7.71 -12.10
N ALA A 231 35.45 7.59 -11.46
CA ALA A 231 35.05 8.42 -10.32
C ALA A 231 35.75 8.06 -9.01
N LEU A 232 36.52 6.97 -8.99
CA LEU A 232 37.27 6.53 -7.82
C LEU A 232 38.27 7.60 -7.34
N ALA A 233 38.99 8.27 -8.26
CA ALA A 233 39.99 9.28 -7.91
C ALA A 233 39.38 10.53 -7.25
N MET A 234 38.19 10.94 -7.72
CA MET A 234 37.42 12.05 -7.14
C MET A 234 36.88 11.70 -5.75
N LEU A 235 36.39 10.47 -5.57
CA LEU A 235 35.88 9.98 -4.28
C LEU A 235 36.99 9.78 -3.23
N GLN A 236 38.19 9.36 -3.66
CA GLN A 236 39.36 9.26 -2.79
C GLN A 236 39.83 10.62 -2.30
N THR A 237 39.81 11.64 -3.17
CA THR A 237 40.14 13.04 -2.80
C THR A 237 39.15 13.59 -1.76
N ALA A 238 37.89 13.15 -1.81
CA ALA A 238 36.86 13.47 -0.82
C ALA A 238 36.95 12.64 0.48
N GLY A 239 38.01 11.84 0.66
CA GLY A 239 38.30 11.11 1.90
C GLY A 239 37.68 9.72 2.02
N TYR A 240 37.06 9.19 0.95
CA TYR A 240 36.47 7.84 0.98
C TYR A 240 37.48 6.78 0.52
N LYS A 241 37.75 5.78 1.38
CA LYS A 241 38.67 4.67 1.09
C LYS A 241 37.91 3.45 0.54
N PRO A 242 38.51 2.70 -0.41
CA PRO A 242 37.90 1.51 -0.99
C PRO A 242 38.12 0.30 -0.07
N GLU A 243 37.30 0.16 0.98
CA GLU A 243 37.22 -1.07 1.76
C GLU A 243 35.79 -1.63 1.65
N GLU A 244 35.66 -2.73 0.89
CA GLU A 244 34.52 -3.61 0.58
C GLU A 244 33.16 -2.99 0.14
N GLN A 245 32.67 -1.91 0.76
CA GLN A 245 31.42 -1.23 0.39
C GLN A 245 31.52 0.29 0.62
N LEU A 246 31.58 1.07 -0.45
CA LEU A 246 31.63 2.53 -0.38
C LEU A 246 30.21 3.10 -0.19
N LEU A 247 29.93 3.61 1.01
CA LEU A 247 28.73 4.40 1.31
C LEU A 247 29.07 5.89 1.20
N VAL A 248 28.72 6.49 0.08
CA VAL A 248 29.02 7.90 -0.22
C VAL A 248 27.77 8.75 0.00
N SER A 249 27.93 9.98 0.49
CA SER A 249 26.81 10.94 0.50
C SER A 249 26.32 11.20 -0.93
N ARG A 250 25.02 11.45 -1.09
CA ARG A 250 24.45 11.77 -2.42
C ARG A 250 25.11 12.99 -3.05
N GLU A 251 25.49 13.97 -2.23
CA GLU A 251 26.23 15.16 -2.63
C GLU A 251 27.64 14.83 -3.15
N ALA A 252 28.43 14.05 -2.41
CA ALA A 252 29.79 13.71 -2.83
C ALA A 252 29.80 12.77 -4.05
N PHE A 253 28.82 11.86 -4.14
CA PHE A 253 28.61 11.03 -5.33
C PHE A 253 28.24 11.88 -6.55
N ARG A 254 27.36 12.87 -6.37
CA ARG A 254 26.98 13.82 -7.41
C ARG A 254 28.17 14.67 -7.85
N ALA A 255 28.94 15.22 -6.92
CA ALA A 255 30.12 16.04 -7.21
C ALA A 255 31.14 15.23 -8.03
N ALA A 256 31.42 13.99 -7.61
CA ALA A 256 32.32 13.09 -8.32
C ALA A 256 31.84 12.76 -9.75
N ASN A 257 30.54 12.47 -9.94
CA ASN A 257 30.00 12.19 -11.27
C ASN A 257 29.90 13.44 -12.16
N SER A 258 29.63 14.62 -11.60
CA SER A 258 29.61 15.88 -12.36
C SER A 258 31.00 16.30 -12.85
N ALA A 259 32.05 15.94 -12.12
CA ALA A 259 33.44 16.17 -12.54
C ALA A 259 33.87 15.24 -13.69
N ILE A 260 33.08 14.21 -14.02
CA ILE A 260 33.42 13.12 -14.94
C ILE A 260 32.34 12.96 -16.03
N ASP A 261 31.49 13.97 -16.22
CA ASP A 261 30.37 13.93 -17.17
C ASP A 261 30.88 13.60 -18.60
N PRO A 262 30.50 12.44 -19.20
CA PRO A 262 31.00 12.00 -20.51
C PRO A 262 30.63 12.92 -21.67
N ASN A 263 29.67 13.82 -21.47
CA ASN A 263 29.28 14.80 -22.46
C ASN A 263 30.24 16.00 -22.54
N LEU A 264 30.86 16.34 -21.39
CA LEU A 264 31.72 17.51 -21.23
C LEU A 264 33.21 17.12 -21.20
N PHE A 265 33.52 15.93 -20.69
CA PHE A 265 34.89 15.48 -20.46
C PHE A 265 35.19 14.16 -21.16
N ILE A 266 36.43 14.00 -21.59
CA ILE A 266 36.93 12.83 -22.29
C ILE A 266 38.26 12.41 -21.65
N LYS A 267 38.49 11.10 -21.50
CA LYS A 267 39.76 10.57 -21.02
C LYS A 267 40.67 10.20 -22.17
N ILE A 268 41.94 10.54 -22.06
CA ILE A 268 42.94 10.20 -23.07
C ILE A 268 43.46 8.78 -22.79
N GLY A 269 43.16 7.85 -23.71
CA GLY A 269 43.39 6.41 -23.55
C GLY A 269 44.77 5.95 -24.03
N LEU A 270 45.24 6.44 -25.17
CA LEU A 270 46.57 6.12 -25.72
C LEU A 270 47.25 7.35 -26.34
N LEU A 271 48.53 7.55 -26.01
CA LEU A 271 49.41 8.53 -26.65
C LEU A 271 49.85 8.00 -28.01
N THR A 272 49.04 8.24 -29.04
CA THR A 272 49.38 7.90 -30.44
C THR A 272 49.74 9.16 -31.23
N GLY A 273 50.68 9.97 -30.70
CA GLY A 273 51.17 11.19 -31.37
C GLY A 273 51.73 12.25 -30.42
N ASP A 274 52.12 13.40 -30.99
CA ASP A 274 52.71 14.57 -30.30
C ASP A 274 51.68 15.41 -29.51
N SER A 275 50.67 14.78 -28.88
CA SER A 275 49.69 15.52 -28.10
C SER A 275 50.30 16.09 -26.81
N LYS A 276 49.85 17.26 -26.38
CA LYS A 276 50.34 17.95 -25.17
C LYS A 276 49.90 17.27 -23.87
N TYR A 277 48.84 16.46 -23.94
CA TYR A 277 48.22 15.83 -22.78
C TYR A 277 48.85 14.49 -22.38
N LYS A 278 48.70 14.12 -21.11
CA LYS A 278 49.23 12.87 -20.57
C LYS A 278 48.19 11.74 -20.63
N ILE A 279 48.67 10.49 -20.71
CA ILE A 279 47.82 9.29 -20.64
C ILE A 279 47.01 9.33 -19.33
N GLY A 280 45.70 9.17 -19.43
CA GLY A 280 44.78 9.16 -18.30
C GLY A 280 44.33 10.55 -17.81
N GLU A 281 44.77 11.64 -18.45
CA GLU A 281 44.29 12.99 -18.15
C GLU A 281 42.84 13.18 -18.63
N ILE A 282 42.02 13.82 -17.79
CA ILE A 282 40.60 14.13 -18.08
C ILE A 282 40.56 15.55 -18.64
N VAL A 283 40.16 15.68 -19.90
CA VAL A 283 40.19 16.96 -20.64
C VAL A 283 38.80 17.30 -21.15
N THR A 284 38.47 18.59 -21.20
CA THR A 284 37.21 19.08 -21.78
C THR A 284 37.14 18.74 -23.27
N LYS A 285 35.95 18.32 -23.73
CA LYS A 285 35.70 17.91 -25.12
C LYS A 285 36.02 19.02 -26.13
N ASP A 286 35.77 20.28 -25.79
CA ASP A 286 36.06 21.43 -26.66
C ASP A 286 37.56 21.63 -26.84
N SER A 287 38.34 21.63 -25.74
CA SER A 287 39.81 21.73 -25.79
C SER A 287 40.44 20.57 -26.58
N TYR A 288 39.91 19.36 -26.44
CA TYR A 288 40.36 18.19 -27.20
C TYR A 288 39.99 18.29 -28.70
N GLN A 289 38.81 18.83 -29.03
CA GLN A 289 38.42 19.07 -30.42
C GLN A 289 39.29 20.15 -31.08
N ASP A 290 39.64 21.19 -30.36
CA ASP A 290 40.52 22.24 -30.87
C ASP A 290 41.95 21.72 -31.09
N GLU A 291 42.52 20.97 -30.15
CA GLU A 291 43.85 20.37 -30.32
C GLU A 291 43.87 19.33 -31.44
N SER A 292 42.86 18.46 -31.53
CA SER A 292 42.78 17.48 -32.62
C SER A 292 42.65 18.13 -34.00
N ARG A 293 41.95 19.27 -34.12
CA ARG A 293 41.90 20.07 -35.35
C ARG A 293 43.26 20.68 -35.70
N GLU A 294 43.98 21.23 -34.73
CA GLU A 294 45.32 21.79 -34.93
C GLU A 294 46.35 20.73 -35.32
N LEU A 295 46.32 19.56 -34.69
CA LEU A 295 47.22 18.44 -34.99
C LEU A 295 46.92 17.84 -36.37
N THR A 296 45.64 17.72 -36.74
CA THR A 296 45.24 17.25 -38.08
C THR A 296 45.66 18.23 -39.18
N LYS A 297 45.64 19.54 -38.90
CA LYS A 297 46.09 20.58 -39.84
C LYS A 297 47.61 20.55 -40.10
N ASN A 298 48.38 19.97 -39.17
CA ASN A 298 49.83 19.86 -39.23
C ASN A 298 50.31 18.42 -39.57
N ASP A 299 49.44 17.57 -40.16
CA ASP A 299 49.72 16.16 -40.50
C ASP A 299 50.17 15.27 -39.31
N ARG A 300 49.80 15.64 -38.08
CA ARG A 300 50.09 14.86 -36.86
C ARG A 300 48.86 14.10 -36.39
N LYS A 301 49.07 12.92 -35.81
CA LYS A 301 47.99 12.06 -35.31
C LYS A 301 47.54 12.52 -33.91
N PRO A 302 46.24 12.73 -33.68
CA PRO A 302 45.70 13.05 -32.36
C PRO A 302 45.71 11.81 -31.45
N ALA A 303 45.68 12.04 -30.13
CA ALA A 303 45.60 10.97 -29.15
C ALA A 303 44.30 10.18 -29.29
N GLU A 304 44.29 8.91 -28.88
CA GLU A 304 43.07 8.10 -28.89
C GLU A 304 42.30 8.29 -27.58
N SER A 305 41.03 8.65 -27.67
CA SER A 305 40.20 8.93 -26.52
C SER A 305 39.24 7.80 -26.17
N VAL A 306 39.01 7.62 -24.87
CA VAL A 306 38.08 6.62 -24.32
C VAL A 306 36.97 7.36 -23.57
N PRO A 307 35.69 6.99 -23.78
CA PRO A 307 34.59 7.60 -23.05
C PRO A 307 34.70 7.29 -21.55
N LEU A 308 34.49 8.31 -20.71
CA LEU A 308 34.54 8.19 -19.26
C LEU A 308 33.43 7.27 -18.74
N LYS A 309 33.77 6.40 -17.79
CA LYS A 309 32.80 5.53 -17.12
C LYS A 309 32.34 6.17 -15.80
N VAL A 310 31.09 6.61 -15.77
CA VAL A 310 30.44 7.19 -14.57
C VAL A 310 30.21 6.12 -13.50
N ALA A 311 30.20 6.53 -12.23
CA ALA A 311 29.87 5.61 -11.14
C ALA A 311 28.36 5.36 -11.09
N GLU A 312 27.97 4.09 -11.00
CA GLU A 312 26.59 3.66 -10.76
C GLU A 312 26.44 3.18 -9.31
N GLY A 313 25.44 3.68 -8.60
CA GLY A 313 25.16 3.28 -7.22
C GLY A 313 23.68 3.31 -6.89
N THR A 314 23.28 2.48 -5.93
CA THR A 314 21.90 2.41 -5.43
C THR A 314 21.77 3.27 -4.18
N VAL A 315 20.74 4.12 -4.10
CA VAL A 315 20.46 4.92 -2.91
C VAL A 315 19.84 4.03 -1.84
N ILE A 316 20.46 3.99 -0.65
CA ILE A 316 19.96 3.30 0.53
C ILE A 316 19.58 4.34 1.56
N TYR A 317 18.32 4.34 1.96
CA TYR A 317 17.78 5.25 2.97
C TYR A 317 17.93 4.68 4.39
N HIS A 318 18.03 5.56 5.38
CA HIS A 318 17.72 5.17 6.74
C HIS A 318 16.20 5.01 6.84
N SER A 319 15.74 3.86 7.33
CA SER A 319 14.32 3.51 7.29
C SER A 319 13.83 3.00 8.64
N PHE A 320 12.65 3.45 9.05
CA PHE A 320 11.93 2.90 10.20
C PHE A 320 11.08 1.72 9.75
N ILE A 321 11.33 0.55 10.36
CA ILE A 321 10.53 -0.65 10.11
C ILE A 321 9.24 -0.54 10.92
N LEU A 322 8.11 -0.36 10.23
CA LEU A 322 6.78 -0.36 10.85
C LEU A 322 6.30 -1.79 11.12
N LEU A 323 6.49 -2.67 10.14
CA LEU A 323 6.00 -4.04 10.20
C LEU A 323 7.05 -4.98 9.58
N PRO A 324 7.70 -5.83 10.39
CA PRO A 324 8.64 -6.81 9.87
C PRO A 324 7.89 -7.92 9.12
N GLY A 325 8.49 -8.44 8.04
CA GLY A 325 7.97 -9.62 7.34
C GLY A 325 6.57 -9.44 6.76
N VAL A 326 6.33 -8.37 5.99
CA VAL A 326 5.00 -7.95 5.48
C VAL A 326 4.26 -9.06 4.75
N GLN A 327 5.00 -9.92 4.04
CA GLN A 327 4.46 -11.08 3.34
C GLN A 327 3.66 -12.02 4.25
N PHE A 328 4.03 -12.12 5.53
CA PHE A 328 3.35 -12.96 6.52
C PHE A 328 2.50 -12.12 7.48
N SER A 329 3.06 -11.03 8.00
CA SER A 329 2.39 -10.20 9.00
C SER A 329 1.24 -9.37 8.41
N GLY A 330 1.36 -8.94 7.15
CA GLY A 330 0.34 -8.18 6.44
C GLY A 330 -0.98 -8.95 6.28
N PRO A 331 -0.99 -10.16 5.67
CA PRO A 331 -2.19 -10.96 5.53
C PRO A 331 -2.84 -11.32 6.88
N ILE A 332 -2.04 -11.66 7.90
CA ILE A 332 -2.55 -11.96 9.24
C ILE A 332 -3.27 -10.75 9.84
N LEU A 333 -2.67 -9.57 9.75
CA LEU A 333 -3.28 -8.33 10.23
C LEU A 333 -4.59 -8.04 9.48
N LEU A 334 -4.59 -8.21 8.15
CA LEU A 334 -5.80 -8.04 7.33
C LEU A 334 -6.89 -9.04 7.70
N ILE A 335 -6.57 -10.29 8.03
CA ILE A 335 -7.55 -11.28 8.50
C ILE A 335 -8.14 -10.86 9.84
N ILE A 336 -7.32 -10.44 10.80
CA ILE A 336 -7.78 -9.97 12.11
C ILE A 336 -8.70 -8.75 11.94
N LEU A 337 -8.30 -7.81 11.08
CA LEU A 337 -9.08 -6.63 10.77
C LEU A 337 -10.38 -7.00 10.04
N ALA A 338 -10.36 -7.93 9.10
CA ALA A 338 -11.54 -8.41 8.39
C ALA A 338 -12.54 -9.09 9.33
N LEU A 339 -12.07 -9.92 10.28
CA LEU A 339 -12.91 -10.52 11.31
C LEU A 339 -13.56 -9.45 12.20
N TRP A 340 -12.75 -8.48 12.65
CA TRP A 340 -13.24 -7.38 13.48
C TRP A 340 -14.26 -6.51 12.76
N VAL A 341 -13.96 -6.06 11.52
CA VAL A 341 -14.86 -5.24 10.70
C VAL A 341 -16.15 -6.00 10.38
N SER A 342 -16.05 -7.27 9.97
CA SER A 342 -17.23 -8.08 9.62
C SER A 342 -18.17 -8.23 10.82
N TRP A 343 -17.62 -8.48 12.01
CA TRP A 343 -18.42 -8.50 13.24
C TRP A 343 -18.96 -7.11 13.59
N LYS A 344 -18.15 -6.05 13.45
CA LYS A 344 -18.54 -4.70 13.87
C LYS A 344 -19.61 -4.07 13.03
N VAL A 345 -19.48 -4.07 11.72
CA VAL A 345 -20.44 -3.44 10.79
C VAL A 345 -21.86 -3.92 11.08
N VAL A 346 -22.02 -5.21 11.33
CA VAL A 346 -23.29 -5.89 11.59
C VAL A 346 -23.90 -5.53 12.96
N ASN A 347 -23.09 -5.03 13.90
CA ASN A 347 -23.51 -4.61 15.24
C ASN A 347 -23.69 -3.09 15.40
N ILE A 348 -23.44 -2.28 14.36
CA ILE A 348 -23.69 -0.84 14.39
C ILE A 348 -25.20 -0.59 14.45
N PRO A 349 -25.74 0.24 15.38
CA PRO A 349 -27.18 0.36 15.62
C PRO A 349 -28.02 0.58 14.35
N VAL A 350 -27.62 1.52 13.50
CA VAL A 350 -28.36 1.88 12.26
C VAL A 350 -28.42 0.70 11.28
N PHE A 351 -27.30 0.03 11.05
CA PHE A 351 -27.24 -1.11 10.13
C PHE A 351 -27.90 -2.36 10.74
N ALA A 352 -27.72 -2.54 12.04
CA ALA A 352 -28.29 -3.65 12.80
C ALA A 352 -29.83 -3.61 12.80
N ASP A 353 -30.44 -2.43 12.91
CA ASP A 353 -31.89 -2.24 12.78
C ASP A 353 -32.37 -2.47 11.33
N PHE A 354 -31.60 -2.05 10.32
CA PHE A 354 -31.89 -2.36 8.92
C PHE A 354 -31.90 -3.87 8.65
N LEU A 355 -30.92 -4.62 9.18
CA LEU A 355 -30.87 -6.08 9.03
C LEU A 355 -32.02 -6.79 9.77
N ILE A 356 -32.44 -6.26 10.93
CA ILE A 356 -33.63 -6.77 11.65
C ILE A 356 -34.89 -6.54 10.82
N ALA A 357 -35.07 -5.32 10.29
CA ALA A 357 -36.22 -4.99 9.44
C ALA A 357 -36.25 -5.87 8.18
N THR A 358 -35.09 -6.08 7.55
CA THR A 358 -34.96 -6.99 6.40
C THR A 358 -35.35 -8.43 6.76
N GLU A 359 -35.00 -8.91 7.96
CA GLU A 359 -35.40 -10.25 8.41
C GLU A 359 -36.92 -10.33 8.61
N ALA A 360 -37.51 -9.30 9.19
CA ALA A 360 -38.95 -9.20 9.34
C ALA A 360 -39.68 -9.17 7.99
N GLU A 361 -39.16 -8.44 6.99
CA GLU A 361 -39.71 -8.42 5.63
C GLU A 361 -39.52 -9.76 4.91
N MET A 362 -38.34 -10.38 5.04
CA MET A 362 -38.05 -11.68 4.42
C MET A 362 -38.90 -12.81 5.01
N ASN A 363 -39.24 -12.74 6.31
CA ASN A 363 -40.14 -13.70 6.95
C ASN A 363 -41.59 -13.60 6.43
N LYS A 364 -41.98 -12.48 5.83
CA LYS A 364 -43.29 -12.34 5.16
C LYS A 364 -43.31 -13.01 3.79
N VAL A 365 -42.14 -13.23 3.18
CA VAL A 365 -42.03 -13.86 1.86
C VAL A 365 -42.22 -15.37 2.01
N SER A 366 -43.32 -15.88 1.47
CA SER A 366 -43.58 -17.31 1.38
C SER A 366 -42.76 -17.91 0.25
N TRP A 367 -41.59 -18.46 0.58
CA TRP A 367 -40.75 -19.18 -0.37
C TRP A 367 -41.52 -20.37 -0.98
N THR A 368 -41.49 -20.50 -2.30
CA THR A 368 -42.18 -21.58 -3.02
C THR A 368 -41.60 -22.93 -2.61
N THR A 369 -42.47 -23.92 -2.38
CA THR A 369 -42.02 -25.27 -2.09
C THR A 369 -41.35 -25.88 -3.33
N LYS A 370 -40.37 -26.77 -3.14
CA LYS A 370 -39.62 -27.40 -4.25
C LYS A 370 -40.53 -28.04 -5.31
N LYS A 371 -41.67 -28.62 -4.88
CA LYS A 371 -42.68 -29.20 -5.79
C LYS A 371 -43.34 -28.13 -6.66
N LYS A 372 -43.70 -26.98 -6.08
CA LYS A 372 -44.29 -25.86 -6.83
C LYS A 372 -43.28 -25.27 -7.80
N LEU A 373 -42.04 -25.05 -7.37
CA LEU A 373 -40.96 -24.58 -8.25
C LEU A 373 -40.74 -25.50 -9.45
N PHE A 374 -40.75 -26.82 -9.24
CA PHE A 374 -40.61 -27.80 -10.33
C PHE A 374 -41.80 -27.76 -11.30
N HIS A 375 -43.03 -27.68 -10.78
CA HIS A 375 -44.23 -27.57 -11.60
C HIS A 375 -44.23 -26.27 -12.43
N ASP A 376 -43.90 -25.14 -11.82
CA ASP A 376 -43.82 -23.85 -12.51
C ASP A 376 -42.72 -23.89 -13.59
N THR A 377 -41.56 -24.50 -13.30
CA THR A 377 -40.45 -24.62 -14.26
C THR A 377 -40.78 -25.56 -15.42
N ILE A 378 -41.39 -26.73 -15.16
CA ILE A 378 -41.70 -27.69 -16.22
C ILE A 378 -42.79 -27.18 -17.16
N VAL A 379 -43.76 -26.40 -16.66
CA VAL A 379 -44.76 -25.73 -17.51
C VAL A 379 -44.07 -24.76 -18.46
N VAL A 380 -43.18 -23.90 -17.95
CA VAL A 380 -42.43 -22.95 -18.80
C VAL A 380 -41.53 -23.68 -19.79
N LEU A 381 -40.84 -24.75 -19.36
CA LEU A 381 -40.01 -25.54 -20.26
C LEU A 381 -40.84 -26.19 -21.37
N THR A 382 -42.02 -26.71 -21.03
CA THR A 382 -42.92 -27.37 -21.99
C THR A 382 -43.48 -26.38 -22.99
N THR A 383 -43.86 -25.17 -22.56
CA THR A 383 -44.34 -24.12 -23.48
C THR A 383 -43.23 -23.64 -24.41
N LEU A 384 -42.00 -23.48 -23.91
CA LEU A 384 -40.83 -23.16 -24.74
C LEU A 384 -40.55 -24.25 -25.78
N VAL A 385 -40.62 -25.52 -25.40
CA VAL A 385 -40.41 -26.65 -26.32
C VAL A 385 -41.52 -26.73 -27.36
N LEU A 386 -42.79 -26.64 -26.97
CA LEU A 386 -43.92 -26.66 -27.91
C LEU A 386 -43.84 -25.51 -28.91
N MET A 387 -43.51 -24.30 -28.44
CA MET A 387 -43.32 -23.14 -29.31
C MET A 387 -42.15 -23.35 -30.27
N SER A 388 -41.03 -23.92 -29.81
CA SER A 388 -39.89 -24.24 -30.66
C SER A 388 -40.24 -25.27 -31.73
N VAL A 389 -40.97 -26.34 -31.38
CA VAL A 389 -41.45 -27.34 -32.34
C VAL A 389 -42.42 -26.74 -33.36
N PHE A 390 -43.34 -25.88 -32.91
CA PHE A 390 -44.27 -25.19 -33.80
C PHE A 390 -43.54 -24.29 -34.79
N LEU A 391 -42.60 -23.46 -34.32
CA LEU A 391 -41.79 -22.61 -35.19
C LEU A 391 -40.99 -23.44 -36.19
N PHE A 392 -40.37 -24.54 -35.74
CA PHE A 392 -39.67 -25.47 -36.64
C PHE A 392 -40.62 -26.07 -37.69
N ALA A 393 -41.81 -26.49 -37.30
CA ALA A 393 -42.80 -27.04 -38.23
C ALA A 393 -43.27 -25.99 -39.25
N MET A 394 -43.51 -24.75 -38.81
CA MET A 394 -43.85 -23.63 -39.70
C MET A 394 -42.71 -23.33 -40.67
N ASP A 395 -41.47 -23.31 -40.20
CA ASP A 395 -40.29 -23.13 -41.06
C ASP A 395 -40.21 -24.24 -42.12
N GLN A 396 -40.39 -25.51 -41.74
CA GLN A 396 -40.40 -26.62 -42.69
C GLN A 396 -41.57 -26.54 -43.68
N PHE A 397 -42.76 -26.16 -43.21
CA PHE A 397 -43.94 -25.98 -44.06
C PHE A 397 -43.69 -24.90 -45.12
N TRP A 398 -43.25 -23.71 -44.70
CA TRP A 398 -42.94 -22.62 -45.62
C TRP A 398 -41.80 -22.98 -46.58
N ARG A 399 -40.76 -23.65 -46.08
CA ARG A 399 -39.65 -24.16 -46.88
C ARG A 399 -40.15 -25.04 -48.03
N ILE A 400 -40.99 -26.04 -47.73
CA ILE A 400 -41.54 -26.97 -48.74
C ILE A 400 -42.50 -26.26 -49.69
N PHE A 401 -43.41 -25.45 -49.16
CA PHE A 401 -44.42 -24.73 -49.93
C PHE A 401 -43.78 -23.79 -50.96
N LEU A 402 -42.86 -22.94 -50.52
CA LEU A 402 -42.18 -21.97 -51.39
C LEU A 402 -41.22 -22.65 -52.39
N THR A 403 -40.69 -23.84 -52.08
CA THR A 403 -39.92 -24.64 -53.05
C THR A 403 -40.81 -25.19 -54.14
N LYS A 404 -41.97 -25.74 -53.78
CA LYS A 404 -42.95 -26.24 -54.76
C LYS A 404 -43.54 -25.13 -55.62
N ALA A 405 -43.74 -23.94 -55.05
CA ALA A 405 -44.16 -22.75 -55.78
C ALA A 405 -43.08 -22.17 -56.73
N GLY A 406 -41.87 -22.76 -56.76
CA GLY A 406 -40.80 -22.36 -57.68
C GLY A 406 -40.04 -21.08 -57.27
N VAL A 407 -40.39 -20.48 -56.12
CA VAL A 407 -39.75 -19.26 -55.60
C VAL A 407 -38.43 -19.59 -54.89
N LEU A 408 -38.38 -20.69 -54.14
CA LEU A 408 -37.15 -21.18 -53.50
C LEU A 408 -36.47 -22.25 -54.35
N ARG A 409 -35.36 -21.90 -55.03
CA ARG A 409 -34.42 -22.85 -55.60
C ARG A 409 -33.36 -23.17 -54.55
N PHE A 410 -33.44 -24.34 -53.91
CA PHE A 410 -32.28 -24.85 -53.16
C PHE A 410 -31.19 -25.19 -54.17
N GLY A 411 -30.13 -24.39 -54.20
CA GLY A 411 -29.03 -24.55 -55.13
C GLY A 411 -28.30 -25.87 -54.93
N GLN A 412 -28.74 -26.92 -55.64
CA GLN A 412 -27.89 -28.08 -55.95
C GLN A 412 -26.85 -27.73 -57.03
N ASP A 413 -26.94 -26.56 -57.65
CA ASP A 413 -26.07 -26.13 -58.75
C ASP A 413 -24.67 -25.66 -58.28
N ASN A 414 -24.45 -25.49 -56.97
CA ASN A 414 -23.19 -24.95 -56.42
C ASN A 414 -22.18 -26.01 -55.98
N VAL A 415 -22.53 -27.30 -55.91
CA VAL A 415 -21.57 -28.35 -55.54
C VAL A 415 -20.62 -28.68 -56.70
N GLN A 416 -21.09 -28.57 -57.95
CA GLN A 416 -20.26 -28.90 -59.12
C GLN A 416 -19.36 -27.75 -59.60
N LYS A 417 -19.73 -26.49 -59.32
CA LYS A 417 -18.96 -25.31 -59.74
C LYS A 417 -17.68 -25.06 -58.90
N ASN A 418 -17.63 -25.56 -57.66
CA ASN A 418 -16.49 -25.35 -56.76
C ASN A 418 -15.43 -26.46 -56.82
N THR A 419 -15.59 -27.50 -57.65
CA THR A 419 -14.55 -28.55 -57.81
C THR A 419 -13.58 -28.27 -58.97
N SER A 420 -13.90 -27.35 -59.88
CA SER A 420 -13.08 -27.08 -61.07
C SER A 420 -12.33 -25.74 -61.05
N VAL A 421 -12.35 -24.99 -59.95
CA VAL A 421 -11.63 -23.72 -59.84
C VAL A 421 -10.76 -23.74 -58.57
N ASP A 422 -9.45 -23.58 -58.76
CA ASP A 422 -8.41 -23.39 -57.76
C ASP A 422 -7.91 -24.59 -56.93
N LEU A 423 -7.23 -25.52 -57.62
CA LEU A 423 -5.95 -26.05 -57.11
C LEU A 423 -4.80 -25.20 -57.69
N LYS A 424 -4.65 -23.96 -57.23
CA LYS A 424 -3.41 -23.19 -57.42
C LYS A 424 -2.60 -23.26 -56.14
N LYS A 425 -1.64 -24.19 -56.12
CA LYS A 425 -0.61 -24.33 -55.08
C LYS A 425 0.11 -23.01 -54.86
N TRP A 426 0.09 -22.52 -53.63
CA TRP A 426 1.21 -21.85 -52.98
C TRP A 426 1.42 -22.52 -51.62
#